data_AF-A0A5M9WX66-F1
#
_entry.id   AF-A0A5M9WX66-F1
#
_cell.length_a   1.000
_cell.length_b   1.000
_cell.length_c   1.000
_cell.angle_alpha   90.00
_cell.angle_beta   90.00
_cell.angle_gamma   90.00
#
_symmetry.space_group_name_H-M   'P 1'
#
loop_
_entity.id
_entity.type
_entity.pdbx_description
1 polymer ?
#
loop_
_entity_poly.entity_id
_entity_poly.type
_entity_poly.pdbx_seq_one_letter_code
_entity_poly.pdbx_strand_id
1 'polypeptide(L)'
;MKLTEQGVLVLEEKDIDYMHCYRDRDGLRFDDSFLYFLEFQKITLSEGDVRTIHFQFDKEEMPLYEERGRLISEVQSAVRTLDPSYDGSFVK
;
A
#
# COMPACT_ATOMS: atom_id res chain seq x y z
N MET A 1 3.47 0.41 8.00
CA MET A 1 3.26 -0.66 7.00
C MET A 1 4.00 -1.89 7.49
N LYS A 2 3.42 -3.08 7.34
CA LYS A 2 4.05 -4.35 7.74
C LYS A 2 3.58 -5.51 6.86
N LEU A 3 4.45 -6.48 6.62
CA LEU A 3 4.10 -7.77 6.03
C LEU A 3 4.08 -8.83 7.14
N THR A 4 2.98 -9.57 7.27
CA THR A 4 2.90 -10.69 8.24
C THR A 4 3.45 -11.99 7.66
N GLU A 5 3.76 -12.96 8.51
CA GLU A 5 4.19 -14.30 8.09
C GLU A 5 3.13 -15.05 7.26
N GLN A 6 1.86 -14.64 7.34
CA GLN A 6 0.77 -15.19 6.55
C GLN A 6 0.63 -14.53 5.17
N GLY A 7 1.53 -13.61 4.81
CA GLY A 7 1.48 -12.86 3.55
C GLY A 7 0.42 -11.77 3.52
N VAL A 8 0.08 -11.20 4.68
CA VAL A 8 -0.85 -10.06 4.76
C VAL A 8 -0.04 -8.77 4.80
N LEU A 9 -0.15 -7.96 3.75
CA LEU A 9 0.41 -6.60 3.75
C LEU A 9 -0.58 -5.67 4.44
N VAL A 10 -0.23 -5.20 5.64
CA VAL A 10 -1.05 -4.28 6.42
C VAL A 10 -0.58 -2.84 6.19
N LEU A 11 -1.51 -2.01 5.71
CA LEU A 11 -1.32 -0.57 5.55
C LEU A 11 -2.23 0.16 6.54
N GLU A 12 -1.61 0.99 7.37
CA GLU A 12 -2.29 1.95 8.24
C GLU A 12 -2.51 3.27 7.47
N GLU A 13 -3.47 4.07 7.90
CA GLU A 13 -3.76 5.38 7.30
C GLU A 13 -2.52 6.27 7.15
N LYS A 14 -1.71 6.37 8.20
CA LYS A 14 -0.44 7.13 8.17
C LYS A 14 0.50 6.68 7.04
N ASP A 15 0.51 5.39 6.70
CA ASP A 15 1.39 4.87 5.65
C ASP A 15 0.97 5.43 4.29
N ILE A 16 -0.34 5.48 4.06
CA ILE A 16 -0.94 6.10 2.88
C ILE A 16 -0.63 7.59 2.85
N ASP A 17 -0.88 8.30 3.96
CA ASP A 17 -0.65 9.74 4.03
C ASP A 17 0.79 10.11 3.70
N TYR A 18 1.75 9.34 4.22
CA TYR A 18 3.15 9.54 3.86
C TYR A 18 3.42 9.30 2.38
N MET A 19 2.86 8.25 1.77
CA MET A 19 3.01 7.99 0.33
C MET A 19 2.41 9.10 -0.54
N HIS A 20 1.25 9.65 -0.15
CA HIS A 20 0.66 10.81 -0.81
C HIS A 20 1.46 12.09 -0.57
N CYS A 21 2.01 12.31 0.63
CA CYS A 21 2.91 13.44 0.89
C CYS A 21 4.11 13.42 -0.05
N TYR A 22 4.73 12.26 -0.28
CA TYR A 22 5.84 12.13 -1.23
C TYR A 22 5.41 12.43 -2.68
N ARG A 23 4.20 12.00 -3.08
CA ARG A 23 3.66 12.32 -4.41
C ARG A 23 3.39 13.81 -4.58
N ASP A 24 2.66 14.41 -3.64
CA ASP A 24 2.12 15.75 -3.78
C ASP A 24 3.18 16.83 -3.48
N ARG A 25 4.11 16.55 -2.55
CA ARG A 25 5.20 17.48 -2.19
C ARG A 25 6.42 17.32 -3.09
N ASP A 26 6.83 16.08 -3.34
CA ASP A 26 8.13 15.78 -3.98
C ASP A 26 7.96 15.36 -5.46
N GLY A 27 6.72 15.26 -5.96
CA GLY A 27 6.42 14.92 -7.35
C GLY A 27 6.69 13.45 -7.70
N LEU A 28 6.87 12.59 -6.69
CA LEU A 28 7.15 11.17 -6.89
C LEU A 28 5.92 10.43 -7.41
N ARG A 29 6.12 9.40 -8.24
CA ARG A 29 5.01 8.52 -8.60
C ARG A 29 4.63 7.67 -7.38
N PHE A 30 3.39 7.20 -7.34
CA PHE A 30 2.91 6.41 -6.19
C PHE A 30 3.70 5.10 -6.00
N ASP A 31 4.10 4.44 -7.09
CA ASP A 31 4.95 3.24 -7.07
C ASP A 31 6.34 3.53 -6.47
N ASP A 32 6.94 4.68 -6.80
CA ASP A 32 8.20 5.11 -6.21
C ASP A 32 8.06 5.40 -4.70
N SER A 33 6.99 6.12 -4.31
CA SER A 33 6.68 6.39 -2.91
C SER A 33 6.43 5.12 -2.11
N PHE A 34 5.75 4.14 -2.71
CA PHE A 34 5.47 2.84 -2.11
C PHE A 34 6.76 2.04 -1.89
N LEU A 35 7.63 1.97 -2.90
CA LEU A 35 8.94 1.32 -2.80
C LEU A 35 9.80 1.94 -1.70
N TYR A 36 9.89 3.28 -1.66
CA TYR A 36 10.62 3.99 -0.62
C TYR A 36 10.10 3.66 0.79
N PHE A 37 8.78 3.53 0.92
CA PHE A 37 8.17 3.21 2.21
C PHE A 37 8.44 1.76 2.64
N LEU A 38 8.46 0.80 1.70
CA LEU A 38 8.90 -0.57 1.98
C LEU A 38 10.35 -0.59 2.48
N GLU A 39 11.25 0.12 1.80
CA GLU A 39 12.66 0.22 2.19
C GLU A 39 12.83 0.86 3.58
N PHE A 40 12.11 1.94 3.85
CA PHE A 40 12.10 2.61 5.17
C PHE A 40 11.65 1.67 6.29
N GLN A 41 10.64 0.83 6.02
CA GLN A 41 10.13 -0.18 6.96
C GLN A 41 10.94 -1.48 6.94
N LYS A 42 12.00 -1.58 6.12
CA LYS A 42 12.84 -2.78 5.92
C LYS A 42 12.03 -4.00 5.48
N ILE A 43 11.02 -3.78 4.65
CA ILE A 43 10.21 -4.82 4.03
C ILE A 43 10.79 -5.10 2.64
N THR A 44 11.08 -6.36 2.35
CA THR A 44 11.42 -6.82 1.01
C THR A 44 10.29 -7.70 0.52
N LEU A 45 9.81 -7.43 -0.70
CA LEU A 45 8.79 -8.25 -1.36
C LEU A 45 9.46 -9.06 -2.47
N SER A 46 9.11 -10.33 -2.53
CA SER A 46 9.42 -11.28 -3.58
C SER A 46 8.12 -11.81 -4.18
N GLU A 47 8.22 -12.46 -5.34
CA GLU A 47 7.07 -13.13 -5.95
C GLU A 47 6.47 -14.17 -5.00
N GLY A 48 5.17 -14.02 -4.70
CA GLY A 48 4.40 -14.91 -3.83
C GLY A 48 4.34 -14.51 -2.35
N ASP A 49 4.99 -13.41 -1.96
CA ASP A 49 5.01 -12.94 -0.57
C ASP A 49 3.67 -12.31 -0.15
N VAL A 50 2.97 -11.63 -1.06
CA VAL A 50 1.72 -10.94 -0.74
C VAL A 50 0.52 -11.77 -1.18
N ARG A 51 -0.17 -12.36 -0.19
CA ARG A 51 -1.43 -13.07 -0.40
C ARG A 51 -2.63 -12.14 -0.43
N THR A 52 -2.64 -11.12 0.43
CA THR A 52 -3.75 -10.16 0.52
C THR A 52 -3.29 -8.86 1.17
N ILE A 53 -4.06 -7.79 0.96
CA ILE A 53 -3.81 -6.48 1.56
C ILE A 53 -4.88 -6.18 2.62
N HIS A 54 -4.48 -5.73 3.80
CA HIS A 54 -5.39 -5.24 4.83
C HIS A 54 -5.21 -3.74 5.02
N PHE A 55 -6.24 -2.98 4.67
CA PHE A 55 -6.28 -1.53 4.88
C PHE A 55 -6.89 -1.19 6.24
N GLN A 56 -6.05 -0.83 7.20
CA GLN A 56 -6.45 -0.39 8.55
C GLN A 56 -6.70 1.12 8.55
N PHE A 57 -7.88 1.51 8.07
CA PHE A 57 -8.35 2.89 8.14
C PHE A 57 -9.35 3.03 9.28
N ASP A 58 -9.23 4.09 10.08
CA ASP A 58 -10.28 4.41 11.03
C ASP A 58 -11.51 4.89 10.26
N LYS A 59 -12.71 4.54 10.73
CA LYS A 59 -13.94 4.84 9.97
C LYS A 59 -14.34 6.32 10.02
N GLU A 60 -13.77 7.08 10.95
CA GLU A 60 -14.17 8.46 11.26
C GLU A 60 -13.22 9.50 10.66
N GLU A 61 -11.97 9.13 10.39
CA GLU A 61 -11.00 9.93 9.66
C GLU A 61 -10.79 9.23 8.32
N MET A 62 -11.46 9.71 7.27
CA MET A 62 -11.22 9.21 5.93
C MET A 62 -11.02 10.36 4.94
N PRO A 63 -10.15 10.17 3.94
CA PRO A 63 -10.37 10.77 2.63
C PRO A 63 -11.76 10.38 2.08
N LEU A 64 -12.37 11.26 1.26
CA LEU A 64 -13.73 11.05 0.73
C LEU A 64 -13.82 9.68 0.03
N TYR A 65 -14.98 9.00 0.13
CA TYR A 65 -15.18 7.62 -0.34
C TYR A 65 -14.68 7.34 -1.79
N GLU A 66 -14.68 8.36 -2.66
CA GLU A 66 -14.14 8.31 -4.02
C GLU A 66 -12.61 8.15 -4.07
N GLU A 67 -11.88 8.74 -3.14
CA GLU A 67 -10.43 8.65 -3.02
C GLU A 67 -10.00 7.27 -2.52
N ARG A 68 -10.83 6.58 -1.71
CA ARG A 68 -10.53 5.24 -1.20
C ARG A 68 -10.39 4.19 -2.32
N GLY A 69 -11.27 4.23 -3.32
CA GLY A 69 -11.20 3.28 -4.45
C GLY A 69 -9.95 3.47 -5.30
N ARG A 70 -9.58 4.74 -5.53
CA ARG A 70 -8.34 5.10 -6.22
C ARG A 70 -7.11 4.63 -5.45
N LEU A 71 -7.06 4.89 -4.14
CA LEU A 71 -5.98 4.47 -3.26
C LEU A 71 -5.77 2.95 -3.26
N ILE A 72 -6.87 2.19 -3.11
CA ILE A 72 -6.79 0.72 -3.18
C ILE A 72 -6.18 0.29 -4.51
N SER A 73 -6.60 0.90 -5.61
CA SER A 73 -6.08 0.58 -6.95
C SER A 73 -4.61 0.95 -7.11
N GLU A 74 -4.18 2.10 -6.58
CA GLU A 74 -2.78 2.56 -6.62
C GLU A 74 -1.87 1.60 -5.82
N VAL A 75 -2.27 1.22 -4.61
CA VAL A 75 -1.52 0.26 -3.78
C VAL A 75 -1.49 -1.12 -4.42
N GLN A 76 -2.62 -1.63 -4.92
CA GLN A 76 -2.65 -2.92 -5.61
C GLN A 76 -1.74 -2.94 -6.84
N SER A 77 -1.73 -1.85 -7.62
CA SER A 77 -0.84 -1.71 -8.75
C SER A 77 0.63 -1.72 -8.32
N ALA A 78 0.98 -1.00 -7.25
CA ALA A 78 2.35 -0.96 -6.73
C ALA A 78 2.81 -2.29 -6.12
N VAL A 79 1.90 -3.06 -5.52
CA VAL A 79 2.23 -4.43 -5.09
C VAL A 79 2.51 -5.32 -6.30
N ARG A 80 1.70 -5.25 -7.36
CA ARG A 80 1.89 -6.10 -8.56
C ARG A 80 3.18 -5.84 -9.33
N THR A 81 3.79 -4.65 -9.20
CA THR A 81 5.09 -4.39 -9.82
C THR A 81 6.22 -5.14 -9.12
N LEU A 82 6.05 -5.49 -7.84
CA LEU A 82 7.04 -6.18 -7.00
C LEU A 82 6.72 -7.66 -6.79
N ASP A 83 5.43 -8.00 -6.68
CA ASP A 83 4.89 -9.35 -6.59
C ASP A 83 3.84 -9.56 -7.70
N PRO A 84 4.27 -9.97 -8.91
CA PRO A 84 3.36 -10.20 -10.04
C PRO A 84 2.34 -11.31 -9.82
N SER A 85 2.54 -12.18 -8.83
CA SER A 85 1.64 -13.29 -8.51
C SER A 85 0.43 -12.85 -7.68
N TYR A 86 0.47 -11.65 -7.09
CA TYR A 86 -0.61 -11.09 -6.29
C TYR A 86 -1.87 -10.82 -7.13
N ASP A 87 -3.00 -11.38 -6.69
CA ASP A 87 -4.27 -11.39 -7.43
C ASP A 87 -5.08 -10.09 -7.31
N GLY A 88 -4.73 -9.18 -6.39
CA GLY A 88 -5.54 -8.00 -6.08
C GLY A 88 -6.49 -8.20 -4.90
N SER A 89 -6.40 -9.28 -4.14
CA SER A 89 -7.26 -9.50 -2.98
C SER A 89 -6.98 -8.53 -1.83
N PHE A 90 -8.02 -8.02 -1.21
CA PHE A 90 -7.90 -7.18 -0.02
C PHE A 90 -9.04 -7.40 0.97
N VAL A 91 -8.77 -7.13 2.23
CA VAL A 91 -9.74 -7.10 3.33
C VAL A 91 -9.95 -5.66 3.81
N LYS A 92 -11.19 -5.38 4.20
CA LYS A 92 -11.67 -4.06 4.65
C LYS A 92 -11.68 -3.93 6.16
#